data_AF-A0A1G4Q2W8-F1
#
_entry.id   AF-A0A1G4Q2W8-F1
#
_cell.length_a   1.000
_cell.length_b   1.000
_cell.length_c   1.000
_cell.angle_alpha   90.00
_cell.angle_beta   90.00
_cell.angle_gamma   90.00
#
_symmetry.space_group_name_H-M   'P 1'
#
loop_
_entity.id
_entity.type
_entity.pdbx_description
1 polymer ?
#
loop_
_entity_poly.entity_id
_entity_poly.type
_entity_poly.pdbx_seq_one_letter_code
_entity_poly.pdbx_strand_id
1 'polypeptide(L)'
;MRNRFFFMYLFSALIFLISCSAFSGAKDREVSNLTDEQRLKIINTIKSKLGGDSKKIARVDKYFYRFSDSKRDVILQLFSIGFEYINSKESQPTESENRKSDLDALKSDFESKLKQLNYTAEDFEKLSDEFNKFVESD
;
A
#
# COMPACT_ATOMS: atom_id res chain seq x y z
N MET A 1 22.52 10.58 -2.92
CA MET A 1 22.19 9.19 -2.51
C MET A 1 20.77 9.15 -1.93
N ARG A 2 19.74 9.07 -2.77
CA ARG A 2 18.33 9.20 -2.34
C ARG A 2 17.48 8.08 -2.92
N ASN A 3 17.93 6.82 -2.75
CA ASN A 3 17.26 5.69 -3.42
C ASN A 3 17.45 4.32 -2.75
N ARG A 4 17.60 4.23 -1.42
CA ARG A 4 17.95 2.95 -0.78
C ARG A 4 17.14 2.51 0.44
N PHE A 5 16.09 3.23 0.84
CA PHE A 5 15.45 2.94 2.14
C PHE A 5 13.91 2.86 2.14
N PHE A 6 13.25 2.91 0.99
CA PHE A 6 11.77 3.00 0.93
C PHE A 6 11.01 1.83 1.55
N PHE A 7 11.58 0.62 1.58
CA PHE A 7 10.90 -0.57 2.11
C PHE A 7 11.52 -1.13 3.41
N MET A 8 12.77 -0.79 3.71
CA MET A 8 13.50 -1.40 4.85
C MET A 8 13.11 -0.80 6.21
N TYR A 9 12.49 0.39 6.23
CA TYR A 9 12.08 1.07 7.47
C TYR A 9 10.58 0.94 7.80
N LEU A 10 9.79 0.26 6.98
CA LEU A 10 8.38 0.02 7.30
C LEU A 10 8.22 -1.00 8.46
N PHE A 11 9.26 -1.78 8.76
CA PHE A 11 9.15 -3.00 9.57
C PHE A 11 9.70 -2.94 11.01
N SER A 12 10.60 -2.02 11.36
CA SER A 12 11.24 -2.08 12.69
C SER A 12 10.45 -1.40 13.83
N ALA A 13 9.31 -0.76 13.55
CA ALA A 13 8.54 -0.03 14.56
C ALA A 13 7.11 -0.56 14.82
N LEU A 14 6.66 -1.62 14.11
CA LEU A 14 5.29 -2.15 14.24
C LEU A 14 5.18 -3.50 14.96
N ILE A 15 6.30 -4.15 15.31
CA ILE A 15 6.30 -5.45 16.02
C ILE A 15 6.22 -5.27 17.56
N PHE A 16 5.29 -4.48 18.09
CA PHE A 16 5.10 -4.51 19.55
C PHE A 16 3.68 -4.52 20.09
N LEU A 17 2.65 -4.21 19.29
CA LEU A 17 1.25 -4.28 19.74
C LEU A 17 0.43 -4.56 18.47
N ILE A 18 -0.17 -5.72 18.26
CA ILE A 18 -1.46 -6.08 18.87
C ILE A 18 -1.64 -7.60 18.75
N SER A 19 -1.59 -8.24 19.91
CA SER A 19 -2.26 -9.51 20.17
C SER A 19 -3.77 -9.27 20.16
N CYS A 20 -4.51 -10.20 19.56
CA CYS A 20 -5.95 -10.42 19.78
C CYS A 20 -6.93 -9.41 19.13
N SER A 21 -7.53 -9.79 18.00
CA SER A 21 -8.89 -10.36 18.01
C SER A 21 -9.39 -10.61 16.59
N ALA A 22 -9.94 -11.80 16.40
CA ALA A 22 -10.72 -12.22 15.24
C ALA A 22 -11.81 -11.21 14.87
N PHE A 23 -11.95 -10.90 13.57
CA PHE A 23 -13.25 -10.50 13.04
C PHE A 23 -13.43 -10.96 11.59
N SER A 24 -14.05 -12.13 11.50
CA SER A 24 -14.79 -12.68 10.37
C SER A 24 -15.94 -11.77 9.92
N GLY A 25 -16.24 -11.73 8.61
CA GLY A 25 -17.60 -11.44 8.13
C GLY A 25 -17.67 -10.54 6.91
N ALA A 26 -17.93 -11.17 5.76
CA ALA A 26 -18.14 -10.59 4.44
C ALA A 26 -19.20 -9.47 4.37
N LYS A 27 -19.05 -8.58 3.38
CA LYS A 27 -20.09 -8.23 2.40
C LYS A 27 -19.50 -7.40 1.25
N ASP A 28 -19.77 -7.87 0.03
CA ASP A 28 -19.53 -7.15 -1.22
C ASP A 28 -20.13 -5.74 -1.14
N ARG A 29 -19.26 -4.74 -1.21
CA ARG A 29 -19.63 -3.36 -1.55
C ARG A 29 -18.93 -3.03 -2.85
N GLU A 30 -19.66 -2.31 -3.70
CA GLU A 30 -19.24 -1.89 -5.04
C GLU A 30 -17.78 -1.49 -5.07
N VAL A 31 -16.95 -2.39 -5.60
CA VAL A 31 -15.59 -2.07 -6.01
C VAL A 31 -15.77 -1.04 -7.11
N SER A 32 -15.48 0.23 -6.80
CA SER A 32 -15.43 1.25 -7.83
C SER A 32 -14.42 0.81 -8.88
N ASN A 33 -14.90 0.52 -10.09
CA ASN A 33 -14.04 0.08 -11.18
C ASN A 33 -13.18 1.27 -11.58
N LEU A 34 -11.86 1.09 -11.56
CA LEU A 34 -10.94 2.13 -11.99
C LEU A 34 -11.07 2.31 -13.50
N THR A 35 -10.99 3.55 -13.96
CA THR A 35 -10.77 3.83 -15.39
C THR A 35 -9.36 3.40 -15.80
N ASP A 36 -9.15 3.14 -17.09
CA ASP A 36 -7.82 2.78 -17.61
C ASP A 36 -6.76 3.84 -17.31
N GLU A 37 -7.13 5.13 -17.36
CA GLU A 37 -6.26 6.23 -17.00
C GLU A 37 -5.85 6.18 -15.51
N GLN A 38 -6.79 5.89 -14.61
CA GLN A 38 -6.50 5.73 -13.19
C GLN A 38 -5.60 4.52 -12.94
N ARG A 39 -5.87 3.38 -13.58
CA ARG A 39 -5.03 2.17 -13.47
C ARG A 39 -3.59 2.47 -13.90
N LEU A 40 -3.42 3.09 -15.06
CA LEU A 40 -2.11 3.46 -15.59
C LEU A 40 -1.39 4.45 -14.69
N LYS A 41 -2.09 5.44 -14.14
CA LYS A 41 -1.52 6.42 -13.21
C LYS A 41 -0.97 5.75 -11.95
N ILE A 42 -1.71 4.82 -11.36
CA ILE A 42 -1.27 4.09 -10.16
C ILE A 42 -0.07 3.20 -10.50
N ILE A 43 -0.14 2.42 -11.57
CA ILE A 43 0.96 1.55 -12.01
C ILE A 43 2.23 2.35 -12.29
N ASN A 44 2.13 3.49 -12.97
CA ASN A 44 3.28 4.34 -13.26
C ASN A 44 3.86 4.97 -11.98
N THR A 45 3.01 5.30 -11.00
CA THR A 45 3.47 5.75 -9.69
C THR A 45 4.30 4.66 -8.99
N ILE A 46 3.83 3.41 -9.00
CA ILE A 46 4.56 2.25 -8.47
C ILE A 46 5.92 2.11 -9.16
N LYS A 47 5.93 2.10 -10.50
CA LYS A 47 7.16 1.96 -11.30
C LYS A 47 8.16 3.08 -11.02
N SER A 48 7.70 4.31 -10.83
CA SER A 48 8.57 5.46 -10.54
C SER A 48 9.37 5.29 -9.25
N LYS A 49 8.86 4.51 -8.28
CA LYS A 49 9.54 4.22 -7.01
C LYS A 49 10.64 3.16 -7.14
N LEU A 50 10.73 2.45 -8.27
CA LEU A 50 11.73 1.38 -8.50
C LEU A 50 13.06 1.89 -9.08
N GLY A 51 13.27 3.21 -9.09
CA GLY A 51 14.60 3.79 -9.36
C GLY A 51 15.15 3.57 -10.77
N GLY A 52 14.30 3.24 -11.74
CA GLY A 52 14.70 3.03 -13.14
C GLY A 52 15.21 1.63 -13.48
N ASP A 53 15.09 0.65 -12.57
CA ASP A 53 15.43 -0.75 -12.88
C ASP A 53 14.41 -1.34 -13.87
N SER A 54 14.81 -1.49 -15.13
CA SER A 54 13.94 -1.93 -16.22
C SER A 54 13.39 -3.34 -16.01
N LYS A 55 14.14 -4.24 -15.36
CA LYS A 55 13.68 -5.61 -15.05
C LYS A 55 12.58 -5.56 -14.00
N LYS A 56 12.80 -4.81 -12.91
CA LYS A 56 11.80 -4.63 -11.85
C LYS A 56 10.54 -3.92 -12.37
N ILE A 57 10.71 -2.89 -13.19
CA ILE A 57 9.59 -2.18 -13.84
C ILE A 57 8.74 -3.12 -14.70
N ALA A 58 9.36 -3.98 -15.52
CA ALA A 58 8.63 -4.95 -16.33
C ALA A 58 7.89 -6.00 -15.48
N ARG A 59 8.42 -6.32 -14.29
CA ARG A 59 7.76 -7.22 -13.34
C ARG A 59 6.54 -6.59 -12.68
N VAL A 60 6.48 -5.27 -12.52
CA VAL A 60 5.26 -4.60 -12.03
C VAL A 60 4.08 -4.91 -12.93
N ASP A 61 4.23 -4.74 -14.25
CA ASP A 61 3.15 -5.04 -15.20
C ASP A 61 2.73 -6.51 -15.12
N LYS A 62 3.71 -7.42 -15.07
CA LYS A 62 3.46 -8.84 -14.92
C LYS A 62 2.71 -9.16 -13.62
N TYR A 63 3.08 -8.53 -12.51
CA TYR A 63 2.43 -8.76 -11.22
C TYR A 63 0.93 -8.50 -11.30
N PHE A 64 0.55 -7.34 -11.84
CA PHE A 64 -0.85 -6.92 -11.93
C PHE A 64 -1.63 -7.67 -13.02
N TYR A 65 -0.97 -8.13 -14.08
CA TYR A 65 -1.60 -8.94 -15.13
C TYR A 65 -2.05 -10.33 -14.64
N ARG A 66 -1.53 -10.82 -13.50
CA ARG A 66 -1.94 -12.11 -12.90
C ARG A 66 -3.35 -12.07 -12.30
N PHE A 67 -3.92 -10.87 -12.11
CA PHE A 67 -5.24 -10.71 -11.49
C PHE A 67 -6.31 -10.41 -12.54
N SER A 68 -7.53 -10.88 -12.29
CA SER A 68 -8.71 -10.42 -13.04
C SER A 68 -8.88 -8.91 -12.90
N ASP A 69 -9.54 -8.26 -13.85
CA ASP A 69 -9.72 -6.80 -13.85
C ASP A 69 -10.31 -6.28 -12.52
N SER A 70 -11.35 -6.95 -12.00
CA SER A 70 -11.97 -6.58 -10.72
C SER A 70 -11.00 -6.67 -9.54
N LYS A 71 -10.23 -7.75 -9.44
CA LYS A 71 -9.27 -7.94 -8.35
C LYS A 71 -8.07 -7.00 -8.51
N ARG A 72 -7.62 -6.78 -9.74
CA ARG A 72 -6.55 -5.83 -10.07
C ARG A 72 -6.92 -4.42 -9.60
N ASP A 73 -8.16 -3.99 -9.82
CA ASP A 73 -8.63 -2.67 -9.42
C ASP A 73 -8.65 -2.49 -7.90
N VAL A 74 -9.09 -3.51 -7.16
CA VAL A 74 -9.02 -3.51 -5.69
C VAL A 74 -7.57 -3.39 -5.23
N ILE A 75 -6.67 -4.22 -5.77
CA ILE A 75 -5.26 -4.23 -5.39
C ILE A 75 -4.61 -2.87 -5.71
N LEU A 76 -4.90 -2.29 -6.88
CA LEU A 76 -4.40 -0.96 -7.24
C LEU A 76 -4.92 0.13 -6.29
N GLN A 77 -6.19 0.06 -5.87
CA GLN A 77 -6.73 0.96 -4.85
C GLN A 77 -6.00 0.82 -3.51
N LEU A 78 -5.73 -0.42 -3.05
CA LEU A 78 -4.96 -0.67 -1.83
C LEU A 78 -3.56 -0.06 -1.90
N PHE A 79 -2.85 -0.24 -3.02
CA PHE A 79 -1.55 0.39 -3.23
C PHE A 79 -1.65 1.93 -3.22
N SER A 80 -2.67 2.51 -3.86
CA SER A 80 -2.89 3.95 -3.85
C SER A 80 -3.08 4.49 -2.42
N ILE A 81 -3.95 3.85 -1.64
CA ILE A 81 -4.21 4.19 -0.23
C ILE A 81 -2.93 4.09 0.60
N GLY A 82 -2.15 3.01 0.43
CA GLY A 82 -0.88 2.82 1.12
C GLY A 82 0.15 3.90 0.82
N PHE A 83 0.31 4.29 -0.46
CA PHE A 83 1.23 5.36 -0.83
C PHE A 83 0.80 6.72 -0.29
N GLU A 84 -0.49 7.04 -0.32
CA GLU A 84 -1.02 8.27 0.26
C GLU A 84 -0.73 8.35 1.76
N TYR A 85 -0.96 7.26 2.48
CA TYR A 85 -0.66 7.17 3.91
C TYR A 85 0.83 7.38 4.21
N ILE A 86 1.72 6.68 3.47
CA ILE A 86 3.18 6.80 3.64
C ILE A 86 3.64 8.22 3.33
N ASN A 87 3.24 8.79 2.19
CA ASN A 87 3.63 10.15 1.81
C ASN A 87 3.16 11.18 2.84
N SER A 88 1.91 11.04 3.32
CA SER A 88 1.34 11.93 4.34
C SER A 88 2.13 11.82 5.64
N LYS A 89 2.42 10.59 6.09
CA LYS A 89 3.22 10.32 7.29
C LYS A 89 4.64 10.88 7.19
N GLU A 90 5.30 10.74 6.04
CA GLU A 90 6.65 11.29 5.80
C GLU A 90 6.67 12.82 5.74
N SER A 91 5.55 13.44 5.31
CA SER A 91 5.41 14.90 5.27
C SER A 91 5.08 15.55 6.62
N GLN A 92 4.71 14.75 7.64
CA GLN A 92 4.37 15.27 8.96
C GLN A 92 5.60 15.89 9.65
N PRO A 93 5.52 17.14 10.15
CA PRO A 93 6.62 17.77 10.85
C PRO A 93 7.07 16.96 12.07
N THR A 94 8.37 16.84 12.27
CA THR A 94 8.93 16.06 13.38
C THR A 94 8.76 16.74 14.75
N GLU A 95 8.64 18.07 14.75
CA GLU A 95 8.59 18.95 15.92
C GLU A 95 7.25 19.69 16.00
N SER A 96 6.13 18.97 16.02
CA SER A 96 4.81 19.56 16.30
C SER A 96 4.24 19.03 17.60
N GLU A 97 3.60 19.91 18.38
CA GLU A 97 2.93 19.54 19.64
C GLU A 97 1.82 18.50 19.42
N ASN A 98 1.20 18.51 18.24
CA ASN A 98 0.10 17.62 17.86
C ASN A 98 0.54 16.39 17.06
N ARG A 99 1.85 16.20 16.81
CA ARG A 99 2.37 15.18 15.89
C ARG A 99 1.82 13.79 16.17
N LYS A 100 1.74 13.39 17.43
CA LYS A 100 1.21 12.09 17.82
C LYS A 100 -0.26 11.94 17.41
N SER A 101 -1.08 12.94 17.74
CA SER A 101 -2.50 12.96 17.38
C SER A 101 -2.70 12.94 15.87
N ASP A 102 -1.89 13.69 15.12
CA ASP A 102 -1.96 13.75 13.65
C ASP A 102 -1.59 12.39 13.02
N LEU A 103 -0.57 11.72 13.56
CA LEU A 103 -0.16 10.38 13.12
C LEU A 103 -1.22 9.32 13.46
N ASP A 104 -1.83 9.40 14.63
CA ASP A 104 -2.91 8.49 15.05
C ASP A 104 -4.14 8.69 14.14
N ALA A 105 -4.48 9.93 13.78
CA ALA A 105 -5.55 10.24 12.84
C ALA A 105 -5.25 9.70 11.43
N LEU A 106 -4.03 9.88 10.92
CA LEU A 106 -3.61 9.32 9.64
C LEU A 106 -3.70 7.78 9.62
N LYS A 107 -3.28 7.12 10.71
CA LYS A 107 -3.38 5.67 10.84
C LYS A 107 -4.85 5.22 10.84
N SER A 108 -5.71 5.91 11.58
CA SER A 108 -7.14 5.59 11.63
C SER A 108 -7.82 5.78 10.26
N ASP A 109 -7.51 6.84 9.52
CA ASP A 109 -7.99 7.05 8.15
C ASP A 109 -7.54 5.93 7.21
N PHE A 110 -6.25 5.55 7.27
CA PHE A 110 -5.70 4.45 6.50
C PHE A 110 -6.44 3.13 6.75
N GLU A 111 -6.57 2.73 8.02
CA GLU A 111 -7.26 1.49 8.39
C GLU A 111 -8.76 1.51 8.00
N SER A 112 -9.40 2.67 8.11
CA SER A 112 -10.79 2.87 7.67
C SER A 112 -10.94 2.65 6.16
N LYS A 113 -10.05 3.23 5.35
CA LYS A 113 -10.05 3.07 3.89
C LYS A 113 -9.78 1.62 3.46
N LEU A 114 -8.86 0.92 4.13
CA LEU A 114 -8.64 -0.51 3.88
C LEU A 114 -9.90 -1.33 4.20
N LYS A 115 -10.55 -1.03 5.33
CA LYS A 115 -11.77 -1.73 5.76
C LYS A 115 -12.92 -1.54 4.77
N GLN A 116 -13.02 -0.38 4.11
CA GLN A 116 -14.01 -0.16 3.04
C GLN A 116 -13.84 -1.12 1.86
N LEU A 117 -12.61 -1.61 1.63
CA LEU A 117 -12.27 -2.61 0.62
C LEU A 117 -12.26 -4.05 1.17
N ASN A 118 -12.63 -4.25 2.44
CA ASN A 118 -12.54 -5.52 3.17
C ASN A 118 -11.09 -6.02 3.39
N TYR A 119 -10.14 -5.10 3.60
CA TYR A 119 -8.75 -5.42 3.95
C TYR A 119 -8.39 -4.85 5.32
N THR A 120 -7.44 -5.51 5.98
CA THR A 120 -6.76 -5.02 7.18
C THR A 120 -5.38 -4.46 6.83
N ALA A 121 -4.75 -3.77 7.79
CA ALA A 121 -3.35 -3.35 7.65
C ALA A 121 -2.42 -4.56 7.45
N GLU A 122 -2.68 -5.67 8.13
CA GLU A 122 -1.90 -6.91 7.97
C GLU A 122 -2.05 -7.51 6.57
N ASP A 123 -3.25 -7.46 5.98
CA ASP A 123 -3.45 -7.92 4.60
C ASP A 123 -2.70 -7.04 3.60
N PHE A 124 -2.68 -5.72 3.84
CA PHE A 124 -1.90 -4.79 3.02
C PHE A 124 -0.39 -5.06 3.14
N GLU A 125 0.11 -5.33 4.34
CA GLU A 125 1.52 -5.70 4.56
C GLU A 125 1.89 -6.98 3.82
N LYS A 126 1.08 -8.04 3.94
CA LYS A 126 1.28 -9.30 3.20
C LYS A 126 1.27 -9.08 1.68
N LEU A 127 0.35 -8.27 1.19
CA LEU A 127 0.24 -7.92 -0.23
C LEU A 127 1.49 -7.16 -0.71
N SER A 128 1.96 -6.19 0.06
CA SER A 128 3.18 -5.42 -0.21
C SER A 128 4.41 -6.33 -0.23
N ASP A 129 4.52 -7.26 0.72
CA ASP A 129 5.60 -8.23 0.79
C ASP A 129 5.59 -9.22 -0.38
N GLU A 130 4.41 -9.72 -0.78
CA GLU A 130 4.28 -10.57 -1.97
C GLU A 130 4.70 -9.82 -3.23
N PHE A 131 4.24 -8.57 -3.39
CA PHE A 131 4.61 -7.71 -4.49
C PHE A 131 6.13 -7.50 -4.55
N ASN A 132 6.75 -7.15 -3.42
CA ASN A 132 8.18 -6.93 -3.33
C ASN A 132 8.96 -8.20 -3.72
N LYS A 133 8.60 -9.35 -3.15
CA LYS A 133 9.22 -10.64 -3.51
C LYS A 133 9.10 -10.94 -5.00
N PHE A 134 7.94 -10.68 -5.60
CA PHE A 134 7.73 -10.91 -7.02
C PHE A 134 8.54 -9.96 -7.92
N VAL A 135 8.65 -8.69 -7.53
CA VAL A 135 9.43 -7.70 -8.29
C VAL A 135 10.93 -7.99 -8.16
N GLU A 136 11.38 -8.47 -7.01
CA GLU A 136 12.79 -8.77 -6.74
C GLU A 136 13.24 -10.16 -7.20
N SER A 137 12.34 -11.12 -7.40
CA SER A 137 12.70 -12.49 -7.80
C SER A 137 13.33 -12.54 -9.21
N ASP A 138 14.64 -12.78 -9.31
CA ASP A 138 15.45 -12.84 -10.54
C ASP A 138 14.93 -13.72 -11.68
#